data_AF-A0A7C7JQP0-F1
#
_entry.id   AF-A0A7C7JQP0-F1
#
_cell.length_a   1.000
_cell.length_b   1.000
_cell.length_c   1.000
_cell.angle_alpha   90.00
_cell.angle_beta   90.00
_cell.angle_gamma   90.00
#
_symmetry.space_group_name_H-M   'P 1'
#
loop_
_entity.id
_entity.type
_entity.pdbx_description
1 polymer ?
#
loop_
_entity_poly.entity_id
_entity_poly.type
_entity_poly.pdbx_seq_one_letter_code
_entity_poly.pdbx_strand_id
1 'polypeptide(L)' 'INGETAGVEPQVPFGGMKASSTGSREQGKAAIEFFTQSKTIYVDRSTT' A
#
# COMPACT_ATOMS: atom_id res chain seq x y z
N ILE A 1 -1.06 -12.53 18.32
CA ILE A 1 -2.05 -13.62 18.44
C ILE A 1 -2.53 -13.62 19.88
N ASN A 2 -3.84 -13.66 20.12
CA ASN A 2 -4.50 -13.38 21.42
C ASN A 2 -4.46 -11.89 21.81
N GLY A 3 -4.81 -11.02 20.86
CA GLY A 3 -5.02 -9.59 21.09
C GLY A 3 -6.41 -9.18 20.60
N GLU A 4 -6.85 -7.99 21.00
CA GLU A 4 -8.13 -7.43 20.58
C GLU A 4 -8.17 -7.19 19.07
N THR A 5 -9.35 -7.32 18.48
CA THR A 5 -9.56 -7.14 17.03
C THR A 5 -9.39 -5.69 16.58
N ALA A 6 -9.69 -4.73 17.47
CA ALA A 6 -9.56 -3.30 17.20
C ALA A 6 -8.14 -2.75 17.46
N GLY A 7 -7.26 -3.56 18.09
CA GLY A 7 -5.90 -3.17 18.45
C GLY A 7 -4.95 -3.19 17.26
N VAL A 8 -5.10 -2.21 16.36
CA VAL A 8 -4.27 -2.09 15.16
C VAL A 8 -3.01 -1.29 15.48
N GLU A 9 -1.86 -1.89 15.17
CA GLU A 9 -0.57 -1.21 15.24
C GLU A 9 -0.35 -0.35 13.97
N PRO A 10 -0.11 0.98 14.06
CA PRO A 10 -0.05 1.86 12.87
C PRO A 10 1.06 1.52 11.86
N GLN A 11 2.12 0.86 12.31
CA GLN A 11 3.24 0.45 11.45
C GLN A 11 2.91 -0.71 10.50
N VAL A 12 1.86 -1.50 10.76
CA VAL A 12 1.51 -2.65 9.92
C VAL A 12 0.40 -2.29 8.91
N PRO A 13 0.32 -2.99 7.76
CA PRO A 13 -0.75 -2.77 6.81
C PRO A 13 -2.14 -3.08 7.40
N PHE A 14 -3.07 -2.13 7.26
CA PHE A 14 -4.47 -2.30 7.65
C PHE A 14 -5.36 -2.52 6.42
N GLY A 15 -6.29 -3.47 6.51
CA GLY A 15 -7.31 -3.73 5.50
C GLY A 15 -7.88 -5.16 5.55
N GLY A 16 -9.12 -5.32 5.07
CA GLY A 16 -9.85 -6.59 5.11
C GLY A 16 -9.65 -7.49 3.88
N MET A 17 -10.52 -8.50 3.75
CA MET A 17 -10.63 -9.40 2.59
C MET A 17 -12.11 -9.66 2.29
N LYS A 18 -12.42 -10.14 1.07
CA LYS A 18 -13.81 -10.41 0.61
C LYS A 18 -14.63 -9.10 0.57
N ALA A 19 -15.85 -9.11 1.11
CA ALA A 19 -16.75 -7.96 1.08
C ALA A 19 -16.22 -6.72 1.83
N SER A 20 -15.19 -6.86 2.68
CA SER A 20 -14.58 -5.74 3.41
C SER A 20 -13.33 -5.15 2.74
N SER A 21 -13.02 -5.52 1.49
CA SER A 21 -11.86 -4.96 0.79
C SER A 21 -11.96 -5.08 -0.73
N THR A 22 -11.42 -4.08 -1.42
CA THR A 22 -11.17 -4.10 -2.87
C THR A 22 -9.71 -4.45 -3.22
N GLY A 23 -8.89 -4.80 -2.22
CA GLY A 23 -7.52 -5.31 -2.38
C GLY A 23 -6.42 -4.41 -1.79
N SER A 24 -6.71 -3.13 -1.53
CA SER A 24 -5.73 -2.16 -1.01
C SER A 24 -5.49 -2.27 0.50
N ARG A 25 -4.43 -1.58 0.97
CA ARG A 25 -4.04 -1.46 2.39
C ARG A 25 -3.62 -0.02 2.70
N GLU A 26 -4.01 0.50 3.85
CA GLU A 26 -3.98 1.95 4.10
C GLU A 26 -2.89 2.41 5.07
N GLN A 27 -2.22 1.49 5.75
CA GLN A 27 -1.27 1.80 6.83
C GLN A 27 0.10 1.14 6.61
N GLY A 28 1.08 1.53 7.43
CA GLY A 28 2.46 1.09 7.29
C GLY A 28 3.06 1.40 5.91
N LYS A 29 3.97 0.53 5.45
CA LYS A 29 4.61 0.70 4.13
C LYS A 29 3.63 0.59 2.95
N ALA A 30 2.52 -0.13 3.13
CA ALA A 30 1.54 -0.30 2.07
C ALA A 30 0.75 0.99 1.75
N ALA A 31 0.72 1.94 2.69
CA ALA A 31 0.13 3.27 2.46
C ALA A 31 0.79 4.02 1.29
N ILE A 32 2.06 3.74 0.99
CA ILE A 32 2.76 4.34 -0.15
C ILE A 32 2.04 4.01 -1.45
N GLU A 33 1.67 2.74 -1.67
CA GLU A 33 0.93 2.31 -2.86
C GLU A 33 -0.52 2.79 -2.85
N PHE A 34 -1.11 3.04 -1.67
CA PHE A 34 -2.47 3.58 -1.56
C PHE A 34 -2.56 5.05 -1.98
N PHE A 35 -1.58 5.86 -1.58
CA PHE A 35 -1.56 7.31 -1.86
C PHE A 35 -0.75 7.71 -3.09
N THR A 36 0.02 6.80 -3.69
CA THR A 36 0.88 7.11 -4.84
C THR A 36 0.71 6.10 -5.97
N GLN A 37 1.17 6.47 -7.17
CA GLN A 37 1.15 5.62 -8.34
C GLN A 37 2.55 5.53 -8.95
N SER A 38 2.92 4.33 -9.38
CA SER A 38 4.18 4.11 -10.09
C SER A 38 4.11 4.64 -11.51
N LYS A 39 5.06 5.51 -11.88
CA LYS A 39 5.22 6.02 -13.24
C LYS A 39 6.58 5.58 -13.78
N THR A 40 6.57 4.66 -14.75
CA THR A 40 7.78 4.21 -15.44
C THR A 40 8.11 5.16 -16.60
N ILE A 41 9.34 5.69 -16.63
CA ILE A 41 9.80 6.62 -17.67
C ILE A 41 11.06 6.04 -18.34
N TYR A 42 11.03 5.95 -19.67
CA TYR A 42 12.20 5.64 -20.47
C TYR A 42 12.90 6.94 -20.86
N VAL A 43 14.21 6.99 -20.63
CA VAL A 43 15.05 8.14 -21.01
C VAL A 43 15.96 7.69 -22.14
N ASP A 44 15.70 8.18 -23.36
CA ASP A 44 16.65 8.06 -24.47
C ASP A 44 17.71 9.17 -24.35
N ARG A 45 18.97 8.81 -24.53
CA ARG A 45 20.14 9.70 -24.48
C ARG A 45 20.82 9.85 -25.84
N SER A 46 20.11 9.63 -26.95
CA SER A 46 20.66 9.90 -28.28
C SER A 46 20.83 11.41 -28.51
N THR A 47 22.01 11.91 -28.16
CA THR A 47 22.49 13.23 -28.57
C THR A 47 23.55 13.06 -29.65
N THR A 48 23.18 13.46 -30.87
CA THR A 48 23.99 13.74 -32.08
C THR A 48 25.00 12.69 -32.55
#